data_AF-A0A3M2BS38-F1
#
_entry.id   AF-A0A3M2BS38-F1
#
_cell.length_a   1.000
_cell.length_b   1.000
_cell.length_c   1.000
_cell.angle_alpha   90.00
_cell.angle_beta   90.00
_cell.angle_gamma   90.00
#
_symmetry.space_group_name_H-M   'P 1'
#
loop_
_entity.id
_entity.type
_entity.pdbx_description
1 polymer ?
#
loop_
_entity_poly.entity_id
_entity_poly.type
_entity_poly.pdbx_seq_one_letter_code
_entity_poly.pdbx_strand_id
1 'polypeptide(L)'
;MSEPIEPTLRRFLHRLVAAGEVTAAVALVAEGKEVLGWSAAGAVAPGEPEPPALTSRFDLASLTKPIMATLALILDRRGLLPLRARVGDVLPGVHPRLARRQLATLLRHRAGFVPWTLLARRCATPREVAAYLAAAPELLGAPPGTYSDLGYVLWGRLVETATGTPLARLLARHLAEPLAMTGLAASPAAGGDVVACGLDNGVEVELAAAQGLALAAERRWRRGEPQDANARFLGGLGGHAGLFGSAADLLRFARLWLDDGAGLLAGGRRRALAGGGPYALGWA
;
A
#
# COMPACT_ATOMS: atom_id res chain seq x y z
N MET A 1 30.43 -23.76 8.07
CA MET A 1 30.23 -22.61 7.18
C MET A 1 28.76 -22.58 6.83
N SER A 2 28.05 -21.50 7.14
CA SER A 2 26.67 -21.33 6.67
C SER A 2 26.67 -21.29 5.14
N GLU A 3 25.66 -21.88 4.53
CA GLU A 3 25.52 -21.87 3.08
C GLU A 3 25.45 -20.42 2.55
N PRO A 4 26.04 -20.10 1.37
CA PRO A 4 25.86 -18.80 0.75
C PRO A 4 24.37 -18.48 0.52
N ILE A 5 23.99 -17.22 0.76
CA ILE A 5 22.59 -16.78 0.74
C ILE A 5 21.96 -16.92 -0.64
N GLU A 6 22.67 -16.55 -1.72
CA GLU A 6 22.10 -16.57 -3.06
C GLU A 6 21.69 -17.97 -3.57
N PRO A 7 22.53 -19.02 -3.50
CA PRO A 7 22.11 -20.39 -3.82
C PRO A 7 20.88 -20.86 -3.03
N THR A 8 20.79 -20.46 -1.75
CA THR A 8 19.65 -20.78 -0.89
C THR A 8 18.37 -20.11 -1.39
N LEU A 9 18.43 -18.81 -1.69
CA LEU A 9 17.31 -18.06 -2.28
C LEU A 9 16.89 -18.66 -3.61
N ARG A 10 17.84 -18.96 -4.49
CA ARG A 10 17.58 -19.56 -5.80
C ARG A 10 16.80 -20.86 -5.67
N ARG A 11 17.29 -21.81 -4.88
CA ARG A 11 16.57 -23.08 -4.67
C ARG A 11 15.19 -22.89 -4.03
N PHE A 12 15.05 -21.93 -3.12
CA PHE A 12 13.75 -21.63 -2.52
C PHE A 12 12.76 -21.11 -3.56
N LEU A 13 13.10 -20.07 -4.31
CA LEU A 13 12.21 -19.46 -5.30
C LEU A 13 11.86 -20.42 -6.44
N HIS A 14 12.83 -21.18 -6.94
CA HIS A 14 12.55 -22.19 -7.98
C HIS A 14 11.60 -23.29 -7.48
N ARG A 15 11.64 -23.67 -6.20
CA ARG A 15 10.67 -24.60 -5.61
C ARG A 15 9.26 -24.02 -5.58
N LEU A 16 9.10 -22.75 -5.18
CA LEU A 16 7.78 -22.09 -5.17
C LEU A 16 7.15 -22.05 -6.57
N VAL A 17 7.97 -21.73 -7.58
CA VAL A 17 7.53 -21.71 -8.98
C VAL A 17 7.19 -23.13 -9.47
N ALA A 18 8.04 -24.12 -9.18
CA ALA A 18 7.80 -25.51 -9.58
C ALA A 18 6.56 -26.13 -8.90
N ALA A 19 6.25 -25.70 -7.68
CA ALA A 19 5.04 -26.10 -6.95
C ALA A 19 3.77 -25.36 -7.42
N GLY A 20 3.90 -24.33 -8.27
CA GLY A 20 2.78 -23.52 -8.73
C GLY A 20 2.24 -22.54 -7.67
N GLU A 21 2.98 -22.31 -6.58
CA GLU A 21 2.59 -21.39 -5.51
C GLU A 21 2.70 -19.93 -5.95
N VAL A 22 3.67 -19.63 -6.83
CA VAL A 22 3.84 -18.32 -7.45
C VAL A 22 4.21 -18.48 -8.92
N THR A 23 3.87 -17.47 -9.72
CA THR A 23 4.21 -17.40 -11.14
C THR A 23 5.55 -16.72 -11.39
N ALA A 24 5.92 -15.79 -10.50
CA ALA A 24 7.19 -15.08 -10.49
C ALA A 24 7.52 -14.61 -9.08
N ALA A 25 8.81 -14.57 -8.75
CA ALA A 25 9.30 -14.05 -7.48
C ALA A 25 10.69 -13.44 -7.60
N VAL A 26 10.95 -12.44 -6.76
CA VAL A 26 12.27 -11.84 -6.51
C VAL A 26 12.48 -11.79 -5.01
N ALA A 27 13.63 -12.24 -4.53
CA ALA A 27 14.03 -12.12 -3.13
C ALA A 27 15.41 -11.48 -3.03
N LEU A 28 15.59 -10.61 -2.04
CA LEU A 28 16.85 -9.95 -1.72
C LEU A 28 17.04 -9.95 -0.20
N VAL A 29 18.27 -10.19 0.24
CA VAL A 29 18.69 -10.12 1.63
C VAL A 29 19.82 -9.11 1.75
N ALA A 30 19.72 -8.23 2.75
CA ALA A 30 20.70 -7.18 3.01
C ALA A 30 20.89 -6.99 4.53
N GLU A 31 22.09 -6.59 4.91
CA GLU A 31 22.43 -6.19 6.28
C GLU A 31 23.03 -4.78 6.25
N GLY A 32 22.33 -3.83 6.86
CA GLY A 32 22.67 -2.41 6.78
C GLY A 32 22.82 -1.92 5.33
N LYS A 33 24.05 -1.57 4.94
CA LYS A 33 24.39 -1.11 3.59
C LYS A 33 24.81 -2.22 2.63
N GLU A 34 25.06 -3.43 3.13
CA GLU A 34 25.54 -4.56 2.35
C GLU A 34 24.37 -5.38 1.81
N VAL A 35 24.45 -5.81 0.55
CA VAL A 35 23.52 -6.79 -0.04
C VAL A 35 24.21 -8.15 0.02
N LEU A 36 23.64 -9.06 0.80
CA LEU A 36 24.21 -10.39 1.03
C LEU A 36 23.88 -11.38 -0.08
N GLY A 37 22.80 -11.13 -0.84
CA GLY A 37 22.42 -11.92 -2.00
C GLY A 37 21.00 -11.63 -2.46
N TRP A 38 20.71 -11.97 -3.72
CA TRP A 38 19.37 -11.90 -4.29
C TRP A 38 19.18 -12.98 -5.34
N SER A 39 17.94 -13.35 -5.62
CA SER A 39 17.60 -14.27 -6.71
C SER A 39 16.21 -13.95 -7.24
N ALA A 40 15.93 -14.44 -8.44
CA ALA A 40 14.61 -14.41 -9.05
C ALA A 40 14.26 -15.77 -9.66
N ALA A 41 12.98 -16.04 -9.85
CA ALA A 41 12.47 -17.22 -10.55
C ALA A 41 11.09 -16.94 -11.15
N GLY A 42 10.69 -17.77 -12.12
CA GLY A 42 9.39 -17.71 -12.77
C GLY A 42 9.39 -16.85 -14.03
N ALA A 43 8.23 -16.34 -14.42
CA ALA A 43 8.01 -15.65 -15.68
C ALA A 43 7.35 -14.29 -15.44
N VAL A 44 7.86 -13.23 -16.08
CA VAL A 44 7.30 -11.87 -15.93
C VAL A 44 5.82 -11.82 -16.35
N ALA A 45 5.44 -12.56 -17.39
CA ALA A 45 4.06 -12.64 -17.85
C ALA A 45 3.83 -13.98 -18.59
N PRO A 46 2.56 -14.39 -18.81
CA PRO A 46 2.25 -15.54 -19.66
C PRO A 46 2.88 -15.38 -21.05
N GLY A 47 3.64 -16.38 -21.49
CA GLY A 47 4.35 -16.34 -22.78
C GLY A 47 5.68 -15.56 -22.76
N GLU A 48 6.06 -14.98 -21.62
CA GLU A 48 7.35 -14.28 -21.41
C GLU A 48 8.16 -15.05 -20.35
N PRO A 49 8.87 -16.13 -20.72
CA PRO A 49 9.46 -17.08 -19.77
C PRO A 49 10.67 -16.55 -18.99
N GLU A 50 11.15 -15.36 -19.34
CA GLU A 50 12.28 -14.73 -18.68
C GLU A 50 11.94 -14.40 -17.22
N PRO A 51 12.86 -14.68 -16.28
CA PRO A 51 12.66 -14.35 -14.88
C PRO A 51 12.65 -12.83 -14.66
N PRO A 52 11.92 -12.36 -13.64
CA PRO A 52 11.93 -10.94 -13.29
C PRO A 52 13.34 -10.49 -12.84
N ALA A 53 13.65 -9.22 -13.05
CA ALA A 53 14.85 -8.58 -12.55
C ALA A 53 14.63 -8.01 -11.14
N LEU A 54 15.73 -7.62 -10.46
CA LEU A 54 15.64 -6.94 -9.16
C LEU A 54 14.83 -5.62 -9.21
N THR A 55 14.78 -5.00 -10.40
CA THR A 55 14.04 -3.78 -10.71
C THR A 55 12.65 -4.06 -11.29
N SER A 56 12.26 -5.32 -11.50
CA SER A 56 10.91 -5.65 -11.94
C SER A 56 9.90 -5.24 -10.88
N ARG A 57 8.81 -4.63 -11.32
CA ARG A 57 7.76 -4.01 -10.52
C ARG A 57 6.63 -5.00 -10.33
N PHE A 58 6.28 -5.24 -9.07
CA PHE A 58 5.15 -6.04 -8.64
C PHE A 58 4.07 -5.12 -8.06
N ASP A 59 2.80 -5.51 -8.15
CA ASP A 59 1.76 -4.89 -7.34
C ASP A 59 2.09 -5.11 -5.86
N LEU A 60 2.24 -4.02 -5.12
CA LEU A 60 2.64 -4.05 -3.72
C LEU A 60 1.46 -4.34 -2.78
N ALA A 61 0.22 -4.30 -3.27
CA ALA A 61 -0.99 -4.47 -2.47
C ALA A 61 -0.88 -3.65 -1.17
N SER A 62 -1.05 -4.29 0.00
CA SER A 62 -0.99 -3.64 1.30
C SER A 62 0.41 -3.16 1.74
N LEU A 63 1.51 -3.53 1.08
CA LEU A 63 2.81 -2.86 1.29
C LEU A 63 2.76 -1.37 0.89
N THR A 64 1.72 -0.94 0.17
CA THR A 64 1.39 0.47 -0.02
C THR A 64 1.19 1.22 1.30
N LYS A 65 0.61 0.57 2.33
CA LYS A 65 0.27 1.22 3.61
C LYS A 65 1.48 1.74 4.38
N PRO A 66 2.55 0.96 4.66
CA PRO A 66 3.75 1.51 5.29
C PRO A 66 4.37 2.66 4.49
N ILE A 67 4.32 2.62 3.16
CA ILE A 67 4.81 3.70 2.29
C ILE A 67 3.94 4.96 2.44
N MET A 68 2.61 4.83 2.48
CA MET A 68 1.70 5.96 2.71
C MET A 68 1.78 6.53 4.12
N ALA A 69 1.92 5.68 5.13
CA ALA A 69 2.18 6.08 6.51
C ALA A 69 3.50 6.86 6.65
N THR A 70 4.54 6.42 5.95
CA THR A 70 5.82 7.13 5.84
C THR A 70 5.63 8.51 5.20
N LEU A 71 4.91 8.59 4.08
CA LEU A 71 4.57 9.86 3.45
C LEU A 71 3.81 10.77 4.44
N ALA A 72 2.86 10.24 5.20
CA ALA A 72 2.11 11.01 6.20
C ALA A 72 3.01 11.61 7.29
N LEU A 73 4.01 10.87 7.77
CA LEU A 73 5.00 11.39 8.73
C LEU A 73 5.84 12.52 8.12
N ILE A 74 6.23 12.41 6.85
CA ILE A 74 6.98 13.45 6.14
C ILE A 74 6.12 14.71 5.98
N LEU A 75 4.86 14.55 5.56
CA LEU A 75 3.94 15.67 5.38
C LEU A 75 3.61 16.38 6.70
N ASP A 76 3.46 15.63 7.79
CA ASP A 76 3.29 16.20 9.13
C ASP A 76 4.53 16.99 9.57
N ARG A 77 5.73 16.43 9.39
CA ARG A 77 6.99 17.13 9.71
C ARG A 77 7.16 18.41 8.89
N ARG A 78 6.67 18.42 7.65
CA ARG A 78 6.67 19.61 6.76
C ARG A 78 5.52 20.58 7.05
N GLY A 79 4.62 20.27 7.99
CA GLY A 79 3.48 21.11 8.33
C GLY A 79 2.37 21.15 7.27
N LEU A 80 2.43 20.28 6.26
CA LEU A 80 1.46 20.26 5.14
C LEU A 80 0.13 19.62 5.56
N LEU A 81 0.19 18.57 6.38
CA LEU A 81 -1.00 17.95 6.96
C LEU A 81 -0.65 17.31 8.31
N PRO A 82 -0.92 18.00 9.44
CA PRO A 82 -0.60 17.46 10.75
C PRO A 82 -1.39 16.19 11.05
N LEU A 83 -0.73 15.11 11.45
CA LEU A 83 -1.34 13.85 11.87
C LEU A 83 -2.27 14.01 13.08
N ARG A 84 -2.06 15.07 13.87
CA ARG A 84 -2.92 15.45 15.01
C ARG A 84 -4.18 16.22 14.60
N ALA A 85 -4.26 16.72 13.37
CA ALA A 85 -5.46 17.39 12.87
C ALA A 85 -6.63 16.41 12.91
N ARG A 86 -7.85 16.93 13.11
CA ARG A 86 -9.03 16.10 13.13
C ARG A 86 -9.59 15.94 11.73
N VAL A 87 -10.29 14.84 11.46
CA VAL A 87 -10.92 14.61 10.16
C VAL A 87 -11.87 15.76 9.79
N GLY A 88 -12.66 16.24 10.74
CA GLY A 88 -13.61 17.34 10.53
C GLY A 88 -12.97 18.70 10.28
N ASP A 89 -11.67 18.87 10.59
CA ASP A 89 -10.94 20.11 10.29
C ASP A 89 -10.54 20.18 8.81
N VAL A 90 -10.44 19.02 8.13
CA VAL A 90 -9.99 18.90 6.74
C VAL A 90 -11.16 18.76 5.78
N LEU A 91 -12.22 18.06 6.19
CA LEU A 91 -13.39 17.79 5.36
C LEU A 91 -14.67 18.21 6.09
N PRO A 92 -15.50 19.08 5.50
CA PRO A 92 -16.82 19.41 6.06
C PRO A 92 -17.80 18.24 5.91
N GLY A 93 -18.87 18.23 6.71
CA GLY A 93 -19.94 17.22 6.61
C GLY A 93 -19.58 15.82 7.17
N VAL A 94 -18.48 15.72 7.94
CA VAL A 94 -18.05 14.45 8.54
C VAL A 94 -18.96 14.06 9.70
N HIS A 95 -19.34 12.79 9.77
CA HIS A 95 -20.12 12.23 10.86
C HIS A 95 -19.43 12.47 12.24
N PRO A 96 -20.16 12.85 13.31
CA PRO A 96 -19.55 13.27 14.58
C PRO A 96 -18.58 12.27 15.22
N ARG A 97 -18.82 10.96 15.06
CA ARG A 97 -17.94 9.89 15.58
C ARG A 97 -16.56 9.88 14.93
N LEU A 98 -16.47 10.35 13.68
CA LEU A 98 -15.25 10.41 12.89
C LEU A 98 -14.64 11.81 12.90
N ALA A 99 -15.47 12.86 12.90
CA ALA A 99 -15.03 14.25 12.84
C ALA A 99 -14.01 14.61 13.92
N ARG A 100 -14.16 14.04 15.13
CA ARG A 100 -13.25 14.28 16.26
C ARG A 100 -11.96 13.45 16.22
N ARG A 101 -11.87 12.44 15.36
CA ARG A 101 -10.73 11.52 15.28
C ARG A 101 -9.55 12.22 14.62
N GLN A 102 -8.34 11.97 15.13
CA GLN A 102 -7.12 12.47 14.50
C GLN A 102 -6.84 11.68 13.21
N LEU A 103 -6.24 12.33 12.22
CA LEU A 103 -5.80 11.67 10.98
C LEU A 103 -4.90 10.46 11.25
N ALA A 104 -4.07 10.53 12.28
CA ALA A 104 -3.21 9.42 12.68
C ALA A 104 -3.97 8.16 13.12
N THR A 105 -5.23 8.26 13.51
CA THR A 105 -6.05 7.10 13.87
C THR A 105 -6.53 6.32 12.65
N LEU A 106 -6.64 6.98 11.49
CA LEU A 106 -6.96 6.33 10.22
C LEU A 106 -5.85 5.34 9.84
N LEU A 107 -4.60 5.83 9.89
CA LEU A 107 -3.40 5.07 9.51
C LEU A 107 -2.97 4.00 10.54
N ARG A 108 -3.54 4.04 11.75
CA ARG A 108 -3.32 3.06 12.81
C ARG A 108 -4.45 2.03 12.95
N HIS A 109 -5.43 2.05 12.03
CA HIS A 109 -6.61 1.19 12.12
C HIS A 109 -7.43 1.39 13.43
N ARG A 110 -7.52 2.64 13.91
CA ARG A 110 -8.21 3.00 15.18
C ARG A 110 -9.38 3.96 15.01
N ALA A 111 -9.73 4.27 13.77
CA ALA A 111 -10.89 5.09 13.46
C ALA A 111 -12.22 4.34 13.63
N GLY A 112 -12.18 3.02 13.77
CA GLY A 112 -13.34 2.16 13.96
C GLY A 112 -14.04 1.78 12.66
N PHE A 113 -13.35 1.90 11.52
CA PHE A 113 -13.88 1.45 10.23
C PHE A 113 -14.00 -0.06 10.17
N VAL A 114 -15.05 -0.55 9.53
CA VAL A 114 -15.11 -1.95 9.05
C VAL A 114 -13.92 -2.25 8.14
N PRO A 115 -13.49 -3.52 8.00
CA PRO A 115 -12.28 -3.85 7.24
C PRO A 115 -12.29 -3.35 5.79
N TRP A 116 -13.42 -3.55 5.10
CA TRP A 116 -13.51 -3.31 3.67
C TRP A 116 -14.98 -3.18 3.22
N THR A 117 -15.23 -2.36 2.18
CA THR A 117 -16.47 -2.36 1.40
C THR A 117 -16.15 -2.11 -0.07
N LEU A 118 -17.02 -2.54 -0.99
CA LEU A 118 -16.82 -2.35 -2.42
C LEU A 118 -17.24 -0.92 -2.84
N LEU A 119 -16.27 -0.01 -2.95
CA LEU A 119 -16.54 1.41 -3.19
C LEU A 119 -17.26 1.66 -4.52
N ALA A 120 -16.96 0.87 -5.55
CA ALA A 120 -17.63 0.95 -6.85
C ALA A 120 -19.14 0.65 -6.80
N ARG A 121 -19.64 0.04 -5.70
CA ARG A 121 -21.07 -0.17 -5.45
C ARG A 121 -21.67 0.86 -4.51
N ARG A 122 -20.85 1.74 -3.93
CA ARG A 122 -21.25 2.78 -2.96
C ARG A 122 -21.16 4.19 -3.55
N CYS A 123 -20.27 4.39 -4.52
CA CYS A 123 -19.99 5.67 -5.14
C CYS A 123 -20.07 5.53 -6.66
N ALA A 124 -20.61 6.54 -7.35
CA ALA A 124 -20.61 6.59 -8.80
C ALA A 124 -19.22 7.00 -9.33
N THR A 125 -18.52 7.86 -8.59
CA THR A 125 -17.21 8.37 -8.99
C THR A 125 -16.18 8.34 -7.85
N PRO A 126 -14.87 8.27 -8.15
CA PRO A 126 -13.81 8.37 -7.12
C PRO A 126 -13.86 9.65 -6.29
N ARG A 127 -14.42 10.73 -6.85
CA ARG A 127 -14.52 12.03 -6.17
C ARG A 127 -15.48 12.00 -4.99
N GLU A 128 -16.46 11.10 -5.00
CA GLU A 128 -17.46 10.96 -3.93
C GLU A 128 -16.94 10.18 -2.71
N VAL A 129 -15.87 9.38 -2.88
CA VAL A 129 -15.42 8.41 -1.88
C VAL A 129 -15.11 9.07 -0.53
N ALA A 130 -14.46 10.23 -0.53
CA ALA A 130 -14.14 10.93 0.72
C ALA A 130 -15.40 11.34 1.48
N ALA A 131 -16.38 11.92 0.78
CA ALA A 131 -17.65 12.34 1.36
C ALA A 131 -18.46 11.13 1.86
N TYR A 132 -18.51 10.06 1.07
CA TYR A 132 -19.18 8.81 1.46
C TYR A 132 -18.59 8.22 2.74
N LEU A 133 -17.27 7.97 2.77
CA LEU A 133 -16.60 7.40 3.95
C LEU A 133 -16.68 8.32 5.18
N ALA A 134 -16.73 9.63 4.96
CA ALA A 134 -16.86 10.61 6.03
C ALA A 134 -18.26 10.65 6.66
N ALA A 135 -19.30 10.39 5.86
CA ALA A 135 -20.69 10.53 6.27
C ALA A 135 -21.36 9.22 6.71
N ALA A 136 -20.83 8.05 6.30
CA ALA A 136 -21.45 6.74 6.49
C ALA A 136 -21.24 6.14 7.91
N PRO A 137 -22.19 6.29 8.87
CA PRO A 137 -22.03 5.73 10.21
C PRO A 137 -22.04 4.20 10.24
N GLU A 138 -22.63 3.55 9.25
CA GLU A 138 -22.71 2.09 9.12
C GLU A 138 -21.34 1.45 8.86
N LEU A 139 -20.38 2.22 8.33
CA LEU A 139 -19.00 1.78 8.16
C LEU A 139 -18.18 1.95 9.44
N LEU A 140 -18.75 2.52 10.50
CA LEU A 140 -18.09 2.79 11.77
C LEU A 140 -18.66 1.89 12.88
N GLY A 141 -17.80 1.43 13.79
CA GLY A 141 -18.19 0.60 14.94
C GLY A 141 -17.30 -0.62 15.16
N ALA A 142 -16.36 -0.87 14.26
CA ALA A 142 -15.35 -1.90 14.47
C ALA A 142 -14.47 -1.58 15.70
N PRO A 143 -14.03 -2.60 16.46
CA PRO A 143 -13.08 -2.40 17.54
C PRO A 143 -11.81 -1.66 17.08
N PRO A 144 -11.25 -0.74 17.90
CA PRO A 144 -9.95 -0.14 17.60
C PRO A 144 -8.87 -1.23 17.42
N GLY A 145 -8.10 -1.14 16.34
CA GLY A 145 -7.13 -2.17 15.95
C GLY A 145 -7.66 -3.16 14.90
N THR A 146 -8.93 -3.10 14.51
CA THR A 146 -9.44 -3.85 13.35
C THR A 146 -8.80 -3.31 12.07
N TYR A 147 -8.00 -4.14 11.41
CA TYR A 147 -7.36 -3.82 10.13
C TYR A 147 -8.41 -3.40 9.10
N SER A 148 -8.21 -2.22 8.49
CA SER A 148 -9.18 -1.62 7.59
C SER A 148 -8.49 -0.81 6.49
N ASP A 149 -8.90 -1.08 5.25
CA ASP A 149 -8.48 -0.31 4.08
C ASP A 149 -9.11 1.07 4.05
N LEU A 150 -10.33 1.20 4.57
CA LEU A 150 -11.14 2.42 4.48
C LEU A 150 -10.48 3.62 5.17
N GLY A 151 -9.76 3.37 6.28
CA GLY A 151 -8.97 4.41 6.94
C GLY A 151 -7.87 4.97 6.04
N TYR A 152 -7.14 4.10 5.34
CA TYR A 152 -6.09 4.50 4.41
C TYR A 152 -6.65 5.18 3.16
N VAL A 153 -7.77 4.68 2.62
CA VAL A 153 -8.48 5.32 1.51
C VAL A 153 -8.88 6.74 1.87
N LEU A 154 -9.54 6.91 3.03
CA LEU A 154 -9.99 8.23 3.47
C LEU A 154 -8.78 9.16 3.70
N TRP A 155 -7.71 8.69 4.35
CA TRP A 155 -6.50 9.52 4.51
C TRP A 155 -5.92 9.96 3.16
N GLY A 156 -5.86 9.06 2.18
CA GLY A 156 -5.38 9.35 0.83
C GLY A 156 -6.19 10.46 0.14
N ARG A 157 -7.52 10.49 0.32
CA ARG A 157 -8.35 11.57 -0.21
C ARG A 157 -8.22 12.88 0.57
N LEU A 158 -8.17 12.79 1.91
CA LEU A 158 -8.03 13.98 2.76
C LEU A 158 -6.73 14.74 2.49
N VAL A 159 -5.64 14.03 2.20
CA VAL A 159 -4.37 14.70 1.88
C VAL A 159 -4.39 15.38 0.52
N GLU A 160 -5.06 14.80 -0.48
CA GLU A 160 -5.29 15.47 -1.76
C GLU A 160 -6.16 16.72 -1.58
N THR A 161 -7.24 16.62 -0.79
CA THR A 161 -8.11 17.77 -0.47
C THR A 161 -7.34 18.88 0.25
N ALA A 162 -6.56 18.54 1.28
CA ALA A 162 -5.82 19.53 2.08
C ALA A 162 -4.71 20.24 1.29
N THR A 163 -4.09 19.55 0.34
CA THR A 163 -2.91 20.07 -0.39
C THR A 163 -3.22 20.52 -1.82
N GLY A 164 -4.40 20.19 -2.35
CA GLY A 164 -4.73 20.36 -3.77
C GLY A 164 -3.84 19.55 -4.73
N THR A 165 -3.03 18.61 -4.22
CA THR A 165 -2.02 17.88 -5.00
C THR A 165 -2.36 16.39 -5.04
N PRO A 166 -2.34 15.74 -6.22
CA PRO A 166 -2.57 14.31 -6.33
C PRO A 166 -1.62 13.48 -5.45
N LEU A 167 -2.13 12.41 -4.86
CA LEU A 167 -1.40 11.58 -3.90
C LEU A 167 -0.12 10.99 -4.51
N ALA A 168 -0.17 10.57 -5.77
CA ALA A 168 1.00 10.07 -6.50
C ALA A 168 2.10 11.15 -6.65
N ARG A 169 1.73 12.42 -6.83
CA ARG A 169 2.69 13.53 -6.91
C ARG A 169 3.30 13.86 -5.55
N LEU A 170 2.50 13.80 -4.47
CA LEU A 170 3.01 13.94 -3.11
C LEU A 170 4.01 12.84 -2.77
N LEU A 171 3.68 11.59 -3.10
CA LEU A 171 4.56 10.44 -2.93
C LEU A 171 5.88 10.61 -3.70
N ALA A 172 5.79 10.96 -4.99
CA ALA A 172 6.97 11.16 -5.83
C ALA A 172 7.91 12.21 -5.23
N ARG A 173 7.39 13.42 -4.97
CA ARG A 173 8.18 14.57 -4.52
C ARG A 173 8.76 14.42 -3.11
N HIS A 174 7.98 13.84 -2.19
CA HIS A 174 8.33 13.86 -0.77
C HIS A 174 9.00 12.57 -0.30
N LEU A 175 8.91 11.47 -1.06
CA LEU A 175 9.47 10.18 -0.65
C LEU A 175 10.25 9.48 -1.77
N ALA A 176 9.66 9.27 -2.95
CA ALA A 176 10.30 8.45 -3.98
C ALA A 176 11.54 9.11 -4.58
N GLU A 177 11.45 10.39 -4.97
CA GLU A 177 12.57 11.17 -5.52
C GLU A 177 13.73 11.31 -4.51
N PRO A 178 13.50 11.73 -3.24
CA PRO A 178 14.57 11.80 -2.24
C PRO A 178 15.30 10.47 -1.97
N LEU A 179 14.62 9.34 -2.16
CA LEU A 179 15.19 8.00 -1.95
C LEU A 179 15.65 7.33 -3.24
N ALA A 180 15.55 8.03 -4.39
CA ALA A 180 15.80 7.49 -5.71
C ALA A 180 15.03 6.19 -6.01
N MET A 181 13.79 6.06 -5.52
CA MET A 181 12.92 4.91 -5.76
C MET A 181 12.25 4.98 -7.14
N THR A 182 13.06 4.87 -8.20
CA THR A 182 12.63 5.12 -9.59
C THR A 182 11.62 4.11 -10.14
N GLY A 183 11.53 2.91 -9.56
CA GLY A 183 10.54 1.90 -9.95
C GLY A 183 9.22 2.01 -9.18
N LEU A 184 9.11 2.90 -8.18
CA LEU A 184 7.87 3.08 -7.43
C LEU A 184 6.88 3.92 -8.24
N ALA A 185 5.72 3.34 -8.58
CA ALA A 185 4.73 4.01 -9.40
C ALA A 185 3.29 3.69 -8.96
N ALA A 186 2.38 4.64 -9.17
CA ALA A 186 0.94 4.41 -9.07
C ALA A 186 0.44 3.84 -10.40
N SER A 187 0.07 2.55 -10.44
CA SER A 187 -0.44 1.85 -11.64
C SER A 187 0.34 2.16 -12.94
N PRO A 188 1.56 1.63 -13.10
CA PRO A 188 2.38 1.91 -14.28
C PRO A 188 1.76 1.32 -15.54
N ALA A 189 2.10 1.88 -16.71
CA ALA A 189 1.79 1.24 -17.98
C ALA A 189 2.35 -0.19 -18.03
N ALA A 190 1.61 -1.11 -18.64
CA ALA A 190 2.10 -2.46 -18.88
C ALA A 190 3.39 -2.42 -19.70
N GLY A 191 4.41 -3.17 -19.27
CA GLY A 191 5.73 -3.20 -19.90
C GLY A 191 6.57 -4.36 -19.38
N GLY A 192 7.70 -4.62 -20.04
CA GLY A 192 8.61 -5.73 -19.75
C GLY A 192 9.13 -5.76 -18.31
N ASP A 193 9.13 -4.62 -17.63
CA ASP A 193 9.57 -4.49 -16.25
C ASP A 193 8.40 -4.60 -15.23
N VAL A 194 7.16 -4.78 -15.67
CA VAL A 194 5.99 -4.98 -14.78
C VAL A 194 5.57 -6.44 -14.83
N VAL A 195 5.56 -7.08 -13.66
CA VAL A 195 5.16 -8.49 -13.52
C VAL A 195 3.66 -8.61 -13.55
N ALA A 196 3.15 -9.55 -14.36
CA ALA A 196 1.73 -9.84 -14.43
C ALA A 196 1.29 -10.66 -13.22
N CYS A 197 0.17 -10.27 -12.62
CA CYS A 197 -0.48 -10.99 -11.52
C CYS A 197 -1.63 -11.83 -12.08
N GLY A 198 -1.61 -13.13 -11.80
CA GLY A 198 -2.63 -14.09 -12.23
C GLY A 198 -3.66 -14.45 -11.15
N LEU A 199 -3.63 -13.77 -10.00
CA LEU A 199 -4.59 -13.99 -8.92
C LEU A 199 -6.02 -13.69 -9.39
N ASP A 200 -6.99 -14.44 -8.89
CA ASP A 200 -8.40 -14.11 -9.05
C ASP A 200 -8.85 -13.07 -8.00
N ASN A 201 -10.12 -12.67 -8.07
CA ASN A 201 -10.74 -11.76 -7.12
C ASN A 201 -11.67 -12.47 -6.11
N GLY A 202 -11.49 -13.77 -5.85
CA GLY A 202 -12.40 -14.57 -5.03
C GLY A 202 -12.63 -13.99 -3.64
N VAL A 203 -11.57 -13.52 -2.98
CA VAL A 203 -11.66 -12.85 -1.67
C VAL A 203 -12.55 -11.61 -1.73
N GLU A 204 -12.43 -10.80 -2.78
CA GLU A 204 -13.26 -9.59 -2.93
C GLU A 204 -14.73 -9.95 -3.21
N VAL A 205 -14.97 -11.05 -3.95
CA VAL A 205 -16.32 -11.58 -4.21
C VAL A 205 -16.97 -12.03 -2.91
N GLU A 206 -16.27 -12.77 -2.06
CA GLU A 206 -16.75 -13.22 -0.75
C GLU A 206 -17.05 -12.02 0.17
N LEU A 207 -16.12 -11.06 0.26
CA LEU A 207 -16.30 -9.85 1.06
C LEU A 207 -17.46 -8.97 0.58
N ALA A 208 -17.69 -8.89 -0.74
CA ALA A 208 -18.83 -8.19 -1.32
C ALA A 208 -20.15 -8.92 -0.99
N ALA A 209 -20.19 -10.24 -1.18
CA ALA A 209 -21.38 -11.06 -0.90
C ALA A 209 -21.80 -11.00 0.56
N ALA A 210 -20.83 -11.01 1.50
CA ALA A 210 -21.09 -10.84 2.94
C ALA A 210 -21.75 -9.49 3.30
N GLN A 211 -21.69 -8.51 2.39
CA GLN A 211 -22.33 -7.20 2.53
C GLN A 211 -23.60 -7.06 1.67
N GLY A 212 -24.07 -8.14 1.05
CA GLY A 212 -25.19 -8.12 0.11
C GLY A 212 -24.88 -7.42 -1.22
N LEU A 213 -23.59 -7.30 -1.58
CA LEU A 213 -23.14 -6.66 -2.81
C LEU A 213 -22.73 -7.73 -3.84
N ALA A 214 -22.98 -7.44 -5.12
CA ALA A 214 -22.56 -8.30 -6.22
C ALA A 214 -21.23 -7.81 -6.83
N LEU A 215 -20.25 -8.69 -6.90
CA LEU A 215 -19.01 -8.54 -7.68
C LEU A 215 -18.85 -9.79 -8.54
N ALA A 216 -18.61 -9.60 -9.84
CA ALA A 216 -18.37 -10.73 -10.74
C ALA A 216 -17.03 -11.38 -10.43
N ALA A 217 -16.98 -12.71 -10.43
CA ALA A 217 -15.73 -13.44 -10.36
C ALA A 217 -14.95 -13.22 -11.66
N GLU A 218 -13.65 -12.92 -11.53
CA GLU A 218 -12.75 -12.66 -12.64
C GLU A 218 -11.48 -13.48 -12.49
N ARG A 219 -11.07 -14.13 -13.58
CA ARG A 219 -9.79 -14.84 -13.67
C ARG A 219 -9.02 -14.31 -14.88
N ARG A 220 -8.38 -13.17 -14.69
CA ARG A 220 -7.65 -12.44 -15.73
C ARG A 220 -6.28 -12.03 -15.20
N TRP A 221 -5.26 -12.23 -16.02
CA TRP A 221 -3.93 -11.68 -15.77
C TRP A 221 -3.94 -10.16 -15.86
N ARG A 222 -3.45 -9.51 -14.80
CA ARG A 222 -3.31 -8.05 -14.72
C ARG A 222 -1.85 -7.65 -14.78
N ARG A 223 -1.54 -6.64 -15.57
CA ARG A 223 -0.19 -6.09 -15.72
C ARG A 223 -0.27 -4.57 -15.70
N GLY A 224 0.30 -3.95 -14.67
CA GLY A 224 0.20 -2.49 -14.45
C GLY A 224 -1.12 -2.00 -13.85
N GLU A 225 -2.06 -2.92 -13.60
CA GLU A 225 -3.35 -2.64 -12.98
C GLU A 225 -3.40 -3.29 -11.58
N PRO A 226 -3.81 -2.57 -10.53
CA PRO A 226 -3.88 -3.14 -9.18
C PRO A 226 -4.82 -4.34 -9.10
N GLN A 227 -4.50 -5.29 -8.23
CA GLN A 227 -5.36 -6.44 -7.92
C GLN A 227 -6.54 -6.06 -7.02
N ASP A 228 -6.40 -5.02 -6.21
CA ASP A 228 -7.47 -4.49 -5.36
C ASP A 228 -8.51 -3.70 -6.19
N ALA A 229 -9.78 -4.07 -6.10
CA ALA A 229 -10.89 -3.46 -6.84
C ALA A 229 -11.14 -2.01 -6.43
N ASN A 230 -10.92 -1.65 -5.17
CA ASN A 230 -11.06 -0.27 -4.71
C ASN A 230 -9.93 0.60 -5.26
N ALA A 231 -8.70 0.10 -5.33
CA ALA A 231 -7.58 0.77 -5.97
C ALA A 231 -7.85 0.98 -7.47
N ARG A 232 -8.35 -0.05 -8.18
CA ARG A 232 -8.80 0.08 -9.57
C ARG A 232 -9.88 1.14 -9.74
N PHE A 233 -10.93 1.10 -8.92
CA PHE A 233 -12.01 2.09 -8.95
C PHE A 233 -11.49 3.52 -8.76
N LEU A 234 -10.52 3.70 -7.85
CA LEU A 234 -9.88 4.99 -7.58
C LEU A 234 -8.88 5.46 -8.66
N GLY A 235 -8.72 4.70 -9.75
CA GLY A 235 -7.79 5.01 -10.83
C GLY A 235 -6.33 4.68 -10.50
N GLY A 236 -6.09 3.79 -9.53
CA GLY A 236 -4.77 3.34 -9.10
C GLY A 236 -4.52 3.56 -7.61
N LEU A 237 -3.64 4.50 -7.28
CA LEU A 237 -3.21 4.73 -5.89
C LEU A 237 -4.37 5.23 -5.02
N GLY A 238 -4.84 4.35 -4.14
CA GLY A 238 -5.96 4.62 -3.22
C GLY A 238 -5.55 5.12 -1.84
N GLY A 239 -4.28 4.91 -1.46
CA GLY A 239 -3.79 5.08 -0.09
C GLY A 239 -3.65 3.73 0.64
N HIS A 240 -4.53 2.78 0.38
CA HIS A 240 -4.47 1.42 0.96
C HIS A 240 -3.71 0.43 0.07
N ALA A 241 -3.78 0.62 -1.25
CA ALA A 241 -3.18 -0.21 -2.30
C ALA A 241 -2.98 0.62 -3.59
N GLY A 242 -2.44 -0.01 -4.64
CA GLY A 242 -2.28 0.57 -5.97
C GLY A 242 -0.87 1.08 -6.30
N LEU A 243 0.11 0.86 -5.43
CA LEU A 243 1.52 1.03 -5.78
C LEU A 243 2.09 -0.22 -6.41
N PHE A 244 2.95 0.01 -7.39
CA PHE A 244 3.87 -0.97 -7.94
C PHE A 244 5.29 -0.59 -7.55
N GLY A 245 6.12 -1.58 -7.26
CA GLY A 245 7.51 -1.34 -6.89
C GLY A 245 8.37 -2.59 -7.00
N SER A 246 9.68 -2.39 -6.89
CA SER A 246 10.68 -3.44 -7.04
C SER A 246 11.38 -3.78 -5.73
N ALA A 247 12.04 -4.93 -5.67
CA ALA A 247 12.88 -5.30 -4.52
C ALA A 247 13.99 -4.26 -4.27
N ALA A 248 14.55 -3.68 -5.34
CA ALA A 248 15.53 -2.59 -5.24
C ALA A 248 14.96 -1.33 -4.56
N ASP A 249 13.72 -0.93 -4.90
CA ASP A 249 13.07 0.23 -4.29
C ASP A 249 12.67 -0.05 -2.83
N LEU A 250 12.16 -1.25 -2.56
CA LEU A 250 11.81 -1.66 -1.20
C LEU A 250 13.05 -1.73 -0.29
N LEU A 251 14.23 -2.09 -0.81
CA LEU A 251 15.47 -2.02 -0.05
C LEU A 251 15.83 -0.58 0.34
N ARG A 252 15.67 0.39 -0.58
CA ARG A 252 15.88 1.83 -0.29
C ARG A 252 14.91 2.31 0.79
N PHE A 253 13.64 1.93 0.68
CA PHE A 253 12.63 2.21 1.68
C PHE A 253 12.96 1.56 3.04
N ALA A 254 13.36 0.29 3.06
CA ALA A 254 13.74 -0.41 4.29
C ALA A 254 14.94 0.25 4.98
N ARG A 255 15.95 0.68 4.21
CA ARG A 255 17.14 1.37 4.74
C ARG A 255 16.80 2.70 5.41
N LEU A 256 15.82 3.46 4.89
CA LEU A 256 15.31 4.65 5.57
C LEU A 256 14.86 4.32 7.00
N TRP A 257 14.16 3.19 7.19
CA TRP A 257 13.64 2.78 8.50
C TRP A 257 14.71 2.14 9.40
N LEU A 258 15.68 1.44 8.83
CA LEU A 258 16.81 0.87 9.58
C LEU A 258 17.76 1.94 10.11
N ASP A 259 17.95 3.04 9.38
CA ASP A 259 18.83 4.17 9.75
C ASP A 259 18.10 5.27 10.56
N ASP A 260 17.11 4.89 11.39
CA ASP A 260 16.25 5.77 12.20
C ASP A 260 15.66 6.99 11.45
N GLY A 261 15.43 6.84 10.14
CA GLY A 261 14.89 7.88 9.27
C GLY A 261 15.90 8.96 8.87
N ALA A 262 17.21 8.70 8.93
CA ALA A 262 18.26 9.69 8.64
C ALA A 262 17.95 10.58 7.42
N GLY A 263 18.08 11.90 7.60
CA GLY A 263 17.78 12.93 6.60
C GLY A 263 16.29 13.25 6.41
N LEU A 264 15.46 12.26 6.05
CA LEU A 264 14.09 12.47 5.58
C LEU A 264 13.01 12.32 6.65
N LEU A 265 13.24 11.44 7.63
CA LEU A 265 12.30 11.00 8.66
C LEU A 265 12.95 10.94 10.05
N ALA A 266 13.90 11.81 10.37
CA ALA A 266 14.62 11.75 11.64
C ALA A 266 13.65 11.71 12.85
N GLY A 267 13.74 10.65 13.66
CA GLY A 267 12.84 10.39 14.81
C GLY A 267 11.44 9.88 14.42
N GLY A 268 11.17 9.71 13.13
CA GLY A 268 9.92 9.21 12.56
C GLY A 268 9.63 7.78 12.97
N ARG A 269 10.66 6.93 13.09
CA ARG A 269 10.50 5.54 13.55
C ARG A 269 9.91 5.46 14.96
N ARG A 270 10.51 6.17 15.92
CA ARG A 270 9.98 6.27 17.29
C ARG A 270 8.53 6.74 17.30
N ARG A 271 8.21 7.76 16.51
CA ARG A 271 6.84 8.30 16.43
C ARG A 271 5.84 7.35 15.78
N ALA A 272 6.25 6.61 14.76
CA ALA A 272 5.40 5.66 14.05
C ALA A 272 5.01 4.48 14.95
N LEU A 273 5.99 3.94 15.67
CA LEU A 273 5.86 2.80 16.57
C LEU A 273 5.27 3.16 17.94
N ALA A 274 5.11 4.46 18.24
CA ALA A 274 4.46 4.90 19.47
C ALA A 274 2.95 4.60 19.47
N GLY A 275 2.43 4.27 20.66
CA GLY A 275 0.99 4.15 20.92
C GLY A 275 0.44 2.74 21.14
N GLY A 276 1.30 1.71 21.26
CA GLY A 276 0.94 0.32 21.61
C GLY A 276 -0.02 -0.36 20.62
N GLY A 277 -0.65 -1.47 20.99
CA GLY A 277 -1.67 -2.17 20.18
C GLY A 277 -1.12 -3.00 19.01
N PRO A 278 -2.01 -3.66 18.23
CA PRO A 278 -1.61 -4.59 17.17
C PRO A 278 -1.11 -3.91 15.90
N TYR A 279 -1.39 -2.60 15.74
CA TYR A 279 -0.93 -1.81 14.60
C TYR A 279 -0.40 -0.45 15.06
N ALA A 280 0.84 -0.19 14.67
CA ALA A 280 1.48 1.11 14.67
C ALA A 280 1.11 1.89 13.39
N LEU A 281 1.67 3.09 13.21
CA LEU A 281 1.40 3.90 12.02
C LEU A 281 2.08 3.27 10.79
N GLY A 282 1.33 2.48 10.01
CA GLY A 282 1.85 1.78 8.83
C GLY A 282 2.53 0.44 9.07
N TRP A 283 2.60 -0.01 10.33
CA TRP A 283 3.36 -1.20 10.71
C TRP A 283 2.50 -2.12 11.59
N ALA A 284 2.68 -3.43 11.41
CA ALA A 284 2.14 -4.50 12.23
C ALA A 284 3.26 -5.10 13.10
#